data_AF-A0A0J7YPC4-F1
#
_entry.id   AF-A0A0J7YPC4-F1
#
_cell.length_a   1.000
_cell.length_b   1.000
_cell.length_c   1.000
_cell.angle_alpha   90.00
_cell.angle_beta   90.00
_cell.angle_gamma   90.00
#
_symmetry.space_group_name_H-M   'P 1'
#
loop_
_entity.id
_entity.type
_entity.pdbx_description
1 polymer ?
#
loop_
_entity_poly.entity_id
_entity_poly.type
_entity_poly.pdbx_seq_one_letter_code
_entity_poly.pdbx_strand_id
1 'polypeptide(L)'
;DGFAAFKRHLEKEFAVENLLFWKDVNLFREKCDADDAGRLSCKSIILSWAIFDKYLCSSAPLEINLPFQLSMKFRNIFANRMGGSPAITAAIFDEAANQVLQLIEVDSLPRFLRTNPPSWNQFRALCEERMVANQVDELGKARISRERTSDSCDC
;
A
#
# COMPACT_ATOMS: atom_id res chain seq x y z
N ASP A 1 11.19 -12.60 -2.34
CA ASP A 1 10.62 -13.93 -2.65
C ASP A 1 9.13 -14.09 -2.31
N GLY A 2 8.66 -13.78 -1.09
CA GLY A 2 7.24 -13.92 -0.71
C GLY A 2 6.22 -13.21 -1.61
N PHE A 3 6.40 -11.90 -1.84
CA PHE A 3 5.48 -11.13 -2.70
C PHE A 3 5.39 -11.69 -4.13
N ALA A 4 6.53 -12.07 -4.73
CA ALA A 4 6.56 -12.62 -6.08
C ALA A 4 5.89 -14.00 -6.16
N ALA A 5 6.09 -14.85 -5.15
CA ALA A 5 5.40 -16.13 -5.04
C ALA A 5 3.89 -15.94 -4.90
N PHE A 6 3.46 -15.01 -4.04
CA PHE A 6 2.03 -14.76 -3.84
C PHE A 6 1.37 -14.14 -5.07
N LYS A 7 2.06 -13.20 -5.74
CA LYS A 7 1.62 -12.66 -7.04
C LYS A 7 1.39 -13.78 -8.06
N ARG A 8 2.35 -14.69 -8.23
CA ARG A 8 2.21 -15.83 -9.16
C ARG A 8 1.07 -16.79 -8.77
N HIS A 9 0.80 -16.93 -7.47
CA HIS A 9 -0.32 -17.72 -7.00
C HIS A 9 -1.65 -17.06 -7.41
N LEU A 10 -1.80 -15.77 -7.14
CA LEU A 10 -3.01 -15.02 -7.50
C LEU A 10 -3.22 -14.88 -9.02
N GLU A 11 -2.15 -14.86 -9.83
CA GLU A 11 -2.26 -14.93 -11.28
C GLU A 11 -2.93 -16.23 -11.76
N LYS A 12 -2.67 -17.35 -11.07
CA LYS A 12 -3.30 -18.65 -11.40
C LYS A 12 -4.75 -18.71 -10.92
N GLU A 13 -5.08 -17.98 -9.86
CA GLU A 13 -6.45 -17.88 -9.34
C GLU A 13 -7.26 -16.76 -9.99
N PHE A 14 -6.70 -16.04 -10.98
CA PHE A 14 -7.32 -14.87 -11.61
C PHE A 14 -7.78 -13.80 -10.60
N ALA A 15 -6.97 -13.60 -9.54
CA ALA A 15 -7.25 -12.67 -8.44
C ALA A 15 -6.08 -11.71 -8.16
N VAL A 16 -5.19 -11.53 -9.14
CA VAL A 16 -3.94 -10.75 -9.01
C VAL A 16 -4.19 -9.24 -8.86
N GLU A 17 -5.30 -8.75 -9.38
CA GLU A 17 -5.75 -7.36 -9.29
C GLU A 17 -5.79 -6.86 -7.85
N ASN A 18 -6.22 -7.71 -6.91
CA ASN A 18 -6.30 -7.38 -5.49
C ASN A 18 -4.93 -7.01 -4.90
N LEU A 19 -3.92 -7.86 -5.16
CA LEU A 19 -2.56 -7.62 -4.64
C LEU A 19 -1.89 -6.43 -5.32
N LEU A 20 -2.12 -6.26 -6.62
CA LEU A 20 -1.55 -5.15 -7.39
C LEU A 20 -2.17 -3.81 -7.01
N PHE A 21 -3.48 -3.76 -6.81
CA PHE A 21 -4.17 -2.58 -6.31
C PHE A 21 -3.62 -2.17 -4.94
N TRP A 22 -3.56 -3.11 -4.00
CA TRP A 22 -3.02 -2.82 -2.66
C TRP A 22 -1.59 -2.29 -2.72
N LYS A 23 -0.73 -2.88 -3.58
CA LYS A 23 0.64 -2.39 -3.79
C LYS A 23 0.66 -0.97 -4.37
N ASP A 24 -0.12 -0.69 -5.39
CA ASP A 24 -0.15 0.62 -6.04
C ASP A 24 -0.69 1.70 -5.10
N VAL A 25 -1.66 1.38 -4.23
CA VAL A 25 -2.15 2.28 -3.17
C VAL A 25 -1.06 2.57 -2.13
N ASN A 26 -0.31 1.57 -1.70
CA ASN A 26 0.81 1.80 -0.77
C ASN A 26 1.90 2.68 -1.38
N LEU A 27 2.22 2.46 -2.65
CA LEU A 27 3.17 3.27 -3.39
C LEU A 27 2.67 4.71 -3.56
N PHE A 28 1.38 4.89 -3.85
CA PHE A 28 0.76 6.21 -3.89
C PHE A 28 0.90 6.90 -2.54
N ARG A 29 0.54 6.23 -1.43
CA ARG A 29 0.65 6.79 -0.08
C ARG A 29 2.09 7.19 0.28
N GLU A 30 3.08 6.37 -0.06
CA GLU A 30 4.50 6.67 0.17
C GLU A 30 4.97 7.89 -0.63
N LYS A 31 4.50 8.02 -1.87
CA LYS A 31 4.92 9.08 -2.80
C LYS A 31 3.98 10.28 -2.83
N CYS A 32 2.92 10.25 -2.04
CA CYS A 32 1.89 11.26 -2.05
C CYS A 32 2.46 12.53 -1.43
N ASP A 33 2.70 13.50 -2.28
CA ASP A 33 3.19 14.82 -1.90
C ASP A 33 2.03 15.82 -1.88
N ALA A 34 1.98 16.64 -0.83
CA ALA A 34 0.96 17.66 -0.59
C ALA A 34 1.59 18.91 0.04
N ASP A 35 1.07 20.09 -0.30
CA ASP A 35 1.52 21.34 0.32
C ASP A 35 0.96 21.54 1.75
N ASP A 36 1.38 22.61 2.42
CA ASP A 36 0.94 22.94 3.79
C ASP A 36 -0.58 23.16 3.92
N ALA A 37 -1.26 23.42 2.81
CA ALA A 37 -2.71 23.55 2.74
C ALA A 37 -3.42 22.21 2.43
N GLY A 38 -2.68 21.10 2.35
CA GLY A 38 -3.17 19.77 2.05
C GLY A 38 -3.50 19.53 0.57
N ARG A 39 -3.08 20.43 -0.33
CA ARG A 39 -3.32 20.28 -1.78
C ARG A 39 -2.27 19.35 -2.36
N LEU A 40 -2.74 18.30 -3.03
CA LEU A 40 -1.87 17.33 -3.69
C LEU A 40 -1.07 17.96 -4.83
N SER A 41 0.18 17.53 -4.96
CA SER A 41 0.99 17.86 -6.14
C SER A 41 0.35 17.32 -7.43
N CYS A 42 0.65 17.93 -8.58
CA CYS A 42 0.19 17.42 -9.87
C CYS A 42 0.58 15.95 -10.11
N LYS A 43 1.75 15.53 -9.61
CA LYS A 43 2.21 14.14 -9.69
C LYS A 43 1.30 13.21 -8.89
N SER A 44 0.98 13.57 -7.65
CA SER A 44 0.06 12.81 -6.79
C SER A 44 -1.32 12.70 -7.43
N ILE A 45 -1.84 13.79 -8.01
CA ILE A 45 -3.12 13.78 -8.73
C ILE A 45 -3.07 12.80 -9.92
N ILE A 46 -2.04 12.88 -10.77
CA ILE A 46 -1.88 11.96 -11.92
C ILE A 46 -1.81 10.49 -11.46
N LEU A 47 -1.06 10.20 -10.39
CA LEU A 47 -0.97 8.84 -9.84
C LEU A 47 -2.33 8.34 -9.34
N SER A 48 -3.12 9.20 -8.69
CA SER A 48 -4.45 8.83 -8.21
C SER A 48 -5.40 8.49 -9.37
N TRP A 49 -5.37 9.25 -10.48
CA TRP A 49 -6.13 8.93 -11.69
C TRP A 49 -5.68 7.62 -12.31
N ALA A 50 -4.38 7.36 -12.36
CA ALA A 50 -3.86 6.09 -12.90
C ALA A 50 -4.34 4.87 -12.09
N ILE A 51 -4.42 5.00 -10.76
CA ILE A 51 -5.00 3.96 -9.89
C ILE A 51 -6.50 3.79 -10.18
N PHE A 52 -7.24 4.90 -10.26
CA PHE A 52 -8.66 4.85 -10.56
C PHE A 52 -8.93 4.15 -11.90
N ASP A 53 -8.21 4.53 -12.96
CA ASP A 53 -8.39 3.99 -14.31
C ASP A 53 -8.00 2.51 -14.42
N LYS A 54 -7.03 2.08 -13.62
CA LYS A 54 -6.53 0.71 -13.66
C LYS A 54 -7.39 -0.28 -12.88
N TYR A 55 -8.04 0.17 -11.80
CA TYR A 55 -8.69 -0.74 -10.84
C TYR A 55 -10.14 -0.39 -10.45
N LEU A 56 -10.59 0.86 -10.58
CA LEU A 56 -11.83 1.34 -9.95
C LEU A 56 -12.87 1.89 -10.94
N CYS A 57 -12.45 2.31 -12.13
CA CYS A 57 -13.38 2.78 -13.16
C CYS A 57 -14.22 1.61 -13.68
N SER A 58 -15.39 1.92 -14.25
CA SER A 58 -16.20 0.88 -14.88
C SER A 58 -15.43 0.30 -16.05
N SER A 59 -15.32 -1.03 -16.12
CA SER A 59 -14.54 -1.71 -17.17
C SER A 59 -13.03 -1.47 -17.06
N ALA A 60 -12.54 -1.19 -15.86
CA ALA A 60 -11.10 -1.16 -15.61
C ALA A 60 -10.48 -2.51 -15.99
N PRO A 61 -9.29 -2.55 -16.60
CA PRO A 61 -8.67 -3.79 -17.06
C PRO A 61 -8.36 -4.76 -15.90
N LEU A 62 -8.21 -4.23 -14.68
CA LEU A 62 -8.02 -4.96 -13.44
C LEU A 62 -9.07 -4.50 -12.40
N GLU A 63 -10.33 -4.35 -12.81
CA GLU A 63 -11.42 -3.92 -11.93
C GLU A 63 -11.48 -4.80 -10.67
N ILE A 64 -11.29 -4.20 -9.50
CA ILE A 64 -11.34 -4.90 -8.22
C ILE A 64 -12.78 -5.06 -7.74
N ASN A 65 -13.06 -6.18 -7.06
CA ASN A 65 -14.39 -6.43 -6.51
C ASN A 65 -14.63 -5.61 -5.23
N LEU A 66 -15.43 -4.55 -5.35
CA LEU A 66 -15.82 -3.67 -4.24
C LEU A 66 -17.34 -3.60 -4.06
N PRO A 67 -17.83 -3.34 -2.83
CA PRO A 67 -19.24 -3.06 -2.59
C PRO A 67 -19.72 -1.89 -3.46
N PHE A 68 -20.95 -2.01 -4.00
CA PHE A 68 -21.53 -1.03 -4.92
C PHE A 68 -21.42 0.43 -4.43
N GLN A 69 -21.69 0.67 -3.15
CA GLN A 69 -21.62 2.01 -2.55
C GLN A 69 -20.21 2.62 -2.63
N LEU A 70 -19.18 1.80 -2.41
CA LEU A 70 -17.79 2.23 -2.46
C LEU A 70 -17.35 2.48 -3.91
N SER A 71 -17.75 1.62 -4.85
CA SER A 71 -17.52 1.83 -6.28
C SER A 71 -18.18 3.11 -6.79
N MET A 72 -19.42 3.39 -6.36
CA MET A 72 -20.12 4.64 -6.66
C MET A 72 -19.41 5.87 -6.10
N LYS A 73 -18.92 5.80 -4.85
CA LYS A 73 -18.14 6.87 -4.23
C LYS A 73 -16.93 7.24 -5.08
N PHE A 74 -16.14 6.27 -5.54
CA PHE A 74 -15.00 6.55 -6.42
C PHE A 74 -15.44 7.14 -7.76
N ARG A 75 -16.48 6.60 -8.40
CA ARG A 75 -16.98 7.13 -9.67
C ARG A 75 -17.45 8.57 -9.56
N ASN A 76 -18.07 8.96 -8.44
CA ASN A 76 -18.48 10.34 -8.19
C ASN A 76 -17.29 11.27 -7.96
N ILE A 77 -16.31 10.83 -7.15
CA ILE A 77 -15.09 11.60 -6.88
C ILE A 77 -14.33 11.84 -8.19
N PHE A 78 -14.15 10.80 -9.00
CA PHE A 78 -13.42 10.83 -10.25
C PHE A 78 -14.32 11.12 -11.49
N ALA A 79 -15.54 11.62 -11.30
CA ALA A 79 -16.47 11.91 -12.41
C ALA A 79 -15.99 13.07 -13.28
N ASN A 80 -15.34 14.06 -12.66
CA ASN A 80 -15.00 15.31 -13.33
C ASN A 80 -13.50 15.39 -13.63
N ARG A 81 -13.09 14.88 -14.79
CA ARG A 81 -11.69 14.97 -15.26
C ARG A 81 -11.26 16.39 -15.62
N MET A 82 -12.22 17.28 -15.90
CA MET A 82 -11.98 18.61 -16.46
C MET A 82 -12.39 19.76 -15.52
N GLY A 83 -13.25 19.51 -14.53
CA GLY A 83 -13.55 20.44 -13.43
C GLY A 83 -12.53 20.29 -12.31
N GLY A 84 -12.26 21.37 -11.57
CA GLY A 84 -11.16 21.45 -10.59
C GLY A 84 -11.03 20.22 -9.69
N SER A 85 -9.78 19.90 -9.34
CA SER A 85 -9.41 18.68 -8.63
C SER A 85 -10.38 18.41 -7.47
N PRO A 86 -11.05 17.24 -7.41
CA PRO A 86 -11.76 16.83 -6.21
C PRO A 86 -10.76 16.86 -5.04
N ALA A 87 -11.27 16.94 -3.80
CA ALA A 87 -10.45 16.86 -2.59
C ALA A 87 -9.89 15.42 -2.43
N ILE A 88 -8.99 15.03 -3.33
CA ILE A 88 -8.24 13.79 -3.27
C ILE A 88 -7.23 13.99 -2.16
N THR A 89 -7.25 13.09 -1.18
CA THR A 89 -6.30 13.07 -0.07
C THR A 89 -5.34 11.89 -0.22
N ALA A 90 -4.22 11.90 0.50
CA ALA A 90 -3.32 10.74 0.56
C ALA A 90 -4.04 9.44 1.00
N ALA A 91 -5.10 9.55 1.79
CA ALA A 91 -5.91 8.45 2.30
C ALA A 91 -7.09 8.03 1.40
N ILE A 92 -7.21 8.59 0.18
CA ILE A 92 -8.40 8.44 -0.66
C ILE A 92 -8.77 6.97 -0.97
N PHE A 93 -7.77 6.09 -1.03
CA PHE A 93 -7.93 4.67 -1.35
C PHE A 93 -7.91 3.74 -0.13
N ASP A 94 -7.72 4.25 1.09
CA ASP A 94 -7.52 3.42 2.28
C ASP A 94 -8.69 2.47 2.54
N GLU A 95 -9.92 2.96 2.39
CA GLU A 95 -11.13 2.15 2.57
C GLU A 95 -11.17 0.97 1.58
N ALA A 96 -10.89 1.22 0.30
CA ALA A 96 -10.84 0.15 -0.71
C ALA A 96 -9.67 -0.81 -0.48
N ALA A 97 -8.50 -0.30 -0.10
CA ALA A 97 -7.33 -1.13 0.17
C ALA A 97 -7.59 -2.09 1.34
N ASN A 98 -8.32 -1.65 2.37
CA ASN A 98 -8.74 -2.49 3.48
C ASN A 98 -9.74 -3.57 3.03
N GLN A 99 -10.74 -3.23 2.21
CA GLN A 99 -11.68 -4.21 1.64
C GLN A 99 -10.96 -5.29 0.83
N VAL A 100 -10.00 -4.88 0.00
CA VAL A 100 -9.19 -5.79 -0.81
C VAL A 100 -8.29 -6.68 0.03
N LEU A 101 -7.69 -6.16 1.11
CA LEU A 101 -6.93 -6.98 2.04
C LEU A 101 -7.80 -8.03 2.72
N GLN A 102 -9.02 -7.66 3.16
CA GLN A 102 -9.96 -8.60 3.76
C GLN A 102 -10.34 -9.71 2.79
N LEU A 103 -10.57 -9.37 1.51
CA LEU A 103 -10.83 -10.36 0.47
C LEU A 103 -9.66 -11.33 0.31
N ILE A 104 -8.44 -10.80 0.23
CA ILE A 104 -7.21 -11.60 0.15
C ILE A 104 -7.07 -12.52 1.37
N GLU A 105 -7.28 -11.99 2.57
CA GLU A 105 -7.12 -12.73 3.84
C GLU A 105 -8.09 -13.91 3.96
N VAL A 106 -9.35 -13.70 3.57
CA VAL A 106 -10.39 -14.71 3.69
C VAL A 106 -10.32 -15.74 2.57
N ASP A 107 -10.01 -15.31 1.34
CA ASP A 107 -10.12 -16.17 0.17
C ASP A 107 -8.77 -16.79 -0.26
N SER A 108 -7.85 -15.97 -0.73
CA SER A 108 -6.67 -16.46 -1.45
C SER A 108 -5.47 -16.77 -0.54
N LEU A 109 -5.31 -16.04 0.57
CA LEU A 109 -4.19 -16.23 1.50
C LEU A 109 -4.18 -17.64 2.12
N PRO A 110 -5.29 -18.22 2.63
CA PRO A 110 -5.28 -19.56 3.21
C PRO A 110 -4.85 -20.64 2.20
N ARG A 111 -5.28 -20.50 0.94
CA ARG A 111 -4.86 -21.40 -0.15
C ARG A 111 -3.39 -21.25 -0.50
N PHE A 112 -2.89 -20.01 -0.54
CA PHE A 112 -1.46 -19.75 -0.73
C PHE A 112 -0.62 -20.40 0.36
N LEU A 113 -0.99 -20.23 1.64
CA LEU A 113 -0.28 -20.81 2.78
C LEU A 113 -0.22 -22.34 2.71
N ARG A 114 -1.31 -22.98 2.27
CA ARG A 114 -1.37 -24.43 2.09
C ARG A 114 -0.52 -24.94 0.91
N THR A 115 -0.44 -24.17 -0.17
CA THR A 115 0.19 -24.61 -1.42
C THR A 115 1.64 -24.14 -1.59
N ASN A 116 2.07 -23.11 -0.87
CA ASN A 116 3.40 -22.53 -0.96
C ASN A 116 4.10 -22.34 0.41
N PRO A 117 4.13 -23.36 1.29
CA PRO A 117 4.74 -23.23 2.62
C PRO A 117 6.21 -22.75 2.61
N PRO A 118 7.09 -23.21 1.68
CA PRO A 118 8.48 -22.73 1.66
C PRO A 118 8.57 -21.22 1.40
N SER A 119 7.82 -20.71 0.43
CA SER A 119 7.83 -19.27 0.09
C SER A 119 7.28 -18.42 1.23
N TRP A 120 6.26 -18.90 1.94
CA TRP A 120 5.73 -18.22 3.12
C TRP A 120 6.70 -18.22 4.30
N ASN A 121 7.31 -19.36 4.61
CA ASN A 121 8.27 -19.48 5.70
C ASN A 121 9.49 -18.59 5.47
N GLN A 122 10.01 -18.59 4.24
CA GLN A 122 11.10 -17.71 3.84
C GLN A 122 10.70 -16.23 3.98
N PHE A 123 9.48 -15.86 3.58
CA PHE A 123 8.98 -14.51 3.77
C PHE A 123 8.93 -14.11 5.25
N ARG A 124 8.42 -14.97 6.13
CA ARG A 124 8.39 -14.69 7.57
C ARG A 124 9.79 -14.53 8.17
N ALA A 125 10.72 -15.41 7.82
CA ALA A 125 12.11 -15.31 8.28
C ALA A 125 12.75 -13.97 7.89
N LEU A 126 12.57 -13.54 6.63
CA LEU A 126 13.07 -12.23 6.17
C LEU A 126 12.41 -11.05 6.91
N CYS A 127 11.12 -11.15 7.22
CA CYS A 127 10.44 -10.13 8.02
C CYS A 127 11.00 -10.05 9.44
N GLU A 128 11.19 -11.19 10.10
CA GLU A 128 11.78 -11.29 11.44
C GLU A 128 13.21 -10.74 11.47
N GLU A 129 14.05 -11.14 10.51
CA GLU A 129 15.42 -10.63 10.36
C GLU A 129 15.43 -9.09 10.20
N ARG A 130 14.55 -8.55 9.36
CA ARG A 130 14.45 -7.10 9.14
C ARG A 130 13.97 -6.36 10.39
N MET A 131 13.04 -6.93 11.15
CA MET A 131 12.58 -6.35 12.42
C MET A 131 13.72 -6.29 13.44
N VAL A 132 14.50 -7.36 13.57
CA VAL A 132 15.67 -7.39 14.46
C VAL A 132 16.73 -6.38 14.02
N ALA A 133 17.05 -6.31 12.72
CA ALA A 133 18.02 -5.35 12.18
C ALA A 133 17.62 -3.90 12.49
N ASN A 134 16.35 -3.55 12.27
CA ASN A 134 15.84 -2.22 12.59
C ASN A 134 15.96 -1.91 14.09
N GLN A 135 15.68 -2.86 14.99
CA GLN A 135 15.84 -2.66 16.43
C GLN A 135 17.30 -2.43 16.84
N VAL A 136 18.22 -3.19 16.26
CA VAL A 136 19.67 -3.02 16.50
C VAL A 136 20.14 -1.63 16.06
N ASP A 137 19.69 -1.18 14.89
CA ASP A 137 20.02 0.15 14.37
C ASP A 137 19.50 1.28 15.27
N GLU A 138 18.26 1.17 15.76
CA GLU A 138 17.69 2.16 16.68
C GLU A 138 18.41 2.20 18.03
N LEU A 139 18.80 1.03 18.58
CA LEU A 139 19.62 0.97 19.79
C LEU A 139 21.01 1.60 19.58
N GLY A 140 21.61 1.37 18.41
CA GLY A 140 22.88 2.00 18.01
C GLY A 140 22.77 3.53 17.96
N LYS A 141 21.74 4.06 17.28
CA LYS A 141 21.48 5.51 17.21
C LYS A 141 21.24 6.14 18.58
N ALA A 142 20.48 5.46 19.44
CA ALA A 142 20.21 5.91 20.80
C ALA A 142 21.48 5.98 21.66
N ARG A 143 22.39 4.99 21.52
CA ARG A 143 23.68 4.99 22.22
C ARG A 143 24.57 6.16 21.78
N ILE A 144 24.72 6.37 20.48
CA ILE A 144 25.53 7.47 19.92
C ILE A 144 24.95 8.85 20.33
N SER A 145 23.64 8.95 20.49
CA SER A 145 22.98 10.20 20.93
C SER A 145 23.23 10.50 22.41
N ARG A 146 23.29 9.47 23.27
CA ARG A 146 23.61 9.63 24.70
C ARG A 146 25.06 10.03 24.93
N GLU A 147 25.99 9.43 24.18
CA GLU A 147 27.42 9.75 24.24
C GLU A 147 27.71 11.19 23.78
N ARG A 148 26.93 11.74 22.83
CA ARG A 148 27.06 13.16 22.41
C ARG A 148 26.45 14.17 23.38
N THR A 149 25.46 13.78 24.18
CA THR A 149 24.87 14.66 25.20
C THR A 149 25.70 14.74 26.48
N SER A 150 26.51 13.72 26.78
CA SER A 150 27.41 13.73 27.95
C SER A 150 28.62 14.63 27.78
N ASP A 151 29.09 14.85 26.55
CA ASP A 151 30.27 15.69 26.26
C ASP A 151 29.96 17.19 26.19
N SER A 152 28.69 17.61 26.40
CA SER A 152 28.26 19.02 26.29
C SER A 152 27.94 19.70 27.64
N CYS A 153 28.20 19.06 28.78
CA CYS A 153 27.89 19.61 30.11
C CYS A 153 29.11 20.02 30.97
N ASP A 154 30.34 19.96 30.44
CA ASP A 154 31.53 20.47 31.13
C ASP A 154 31.91 21.87 30.60
N CYS A 155 31.23 22.92 31.09
CA CYS A 155 31.64 24.33 31.01
C CYS A 155 31.10 25.10 32.22
#